data_AF-A0AAD4DJY8-F1
#
_entry.id   AF-A0AAD4DJY8-F1
#
_cell.length_a   1.000
_cell.length_b   1.000
_cell.length_c   1.000
_cell.angle_alpha   90.00
_cell.angle_beta   90.00
_cell.angle_gamma   90.00
#
_symmetry.space_group_name_H-M   'P 1'
#
loop_
_entity.id
_entity.type
_entity.pdbx_description
1 polymer ?
#
loop_
_entity_poly.entity_id
_entity_poly.type
_entity_poly.pdbx_seq_one_letter_code
_entity_poly.pdbx_strand_id
1 'polypeptide(L)'
;MTQNSTTPATPQKFITVFCGASPGRDPEYVEMAKDLGREMLKRNYGLVYGGGSYGLMGAIAQTIHEGGGKVIGVIPEALKKIERPELGGDVKNDEVFGEEIVVKDMHTRKALMNKLCDGFITMPGGYGTMEELLEITTWSQLSIHTKPVMLFNMKGYFEFLLKFIEHAIEEKFVVDWSAGVMVAGSTAQEVLDKFEVYKPPKSRFELKWHDVETKQNFV
;
A
#
# COMPACT_ATOMS: atom_id res chain seq x y z
N MET A 1 -22.62 18.42 28.42
CA MET A 1 -22.55 17.20 27.60
C MET A 1 -21.07 16.95 27.34
N THR A 2 -20.48 16.01 28.09
CA THR A 2 -19.06 15.68 28.03
C THR A 2 -18.77 14.94 26.73
N GLN A 3 -18.02 15.56 25.81
CA GLN A 3 -17.44 14.88 24.68
C GLN A 3 -16.39 13.90 25.20
N ASN A 4 -16.67 12.60 25.12
CA ASN A 4 -15.67 11.58 25.35
C ASN A 4 -14.69 11.63 24.17
N SER A 5 -13.55 12.30 24.34
CA SER A 5 -12.41 12.18 23.45
C SER A 5 -11.77 10.81 23.68
N THR A 6 -12.37 9.76 23.10
CA THR A 6 -11.71 8.45 22.98
C THR A 6 -10.48 8.62 22.10
N THR A 7 -9.31 8.55 22.71
CA THR A 7 -8.05 8.38 21.99
C THR A 7 -8.21 7.20 21.03
N PRO A 8 -7.88 7.34 19.73
CA PRO A 8 -8.00 6.23 18.80
C PRO A 8 -7.16 5.06 19.32
N ALA A 9 -7.75 3.87 19.35
CA ALA A 9 -7.04 2.66 19.73
C ALA A 9 -5.80 2.51 18.83
N THR A 10 -4.66 2.14 19.41
CA THR A 10 -3.46 1.88 18.62
C THR A 10 -3.77 0.77 17.59
N PRO A 11 -3.50 0.99 16.29
CA PRO A 11 -3.77 -0.03 15.28
C PRO A 11 -3.00 -1.32 15.56
N GLN A 12 -3.63 -2.46 15.30
CA GLN A 12 -2.98 -3.76 15.45
C GLN A 12 -1.91 -3.99 14.38
N LYS A 13 -2.16 -3.50 13.17
CA LYS A 13 -1.26 -3.55 12.02
C LYS A 13 -1.40 -2.27 11.20
N PHE A 14 -0.36 -1.94 10.45
CA PHE A 14 -0.41 -0.93 9.38
C PHE A 14 -0.29 -1.62 8.02
N ILE A 15 -1.16 -1.25 7.09
CA ILE A 15 -1.10 -1.73 5.70
C ILE A 15 -0.76 -0.57 4.80
N THR A 16 0.28 -0.74 3.99
CA THR A 16 0.58 0.20 2.90
C THR A 16 -0.33 -0.10 1.71
N VAL A 17 -1.07 0.90 1.25
CA VAL A 17 -1.93 0.76 0.07
C VAL A 17 -1.39 1.59 -1.10
N PHE A 18 -1.08 0.90 -2.19
CA PHE A 18 -0.75 1.52 -3.48
C PHE A 18 -2.00 1.54 -4.36
N CYS A 19 -2.34 2.72 -4.89
CA CYS A 19 -3.53 2.86 -5.73
C CYS A 19 -3.46 4.12 -6.59
N GLY A 20 -4.35 4.22 -7.58
CA GLY A 20 -4.39 5.36 -8.48
C GLY A 20 -4.77 6.68 -7.79
N ALA A 21 -4.07 7.76 -8.17
CA ALA A 21 -4.49 9.13 -7.89
C ALA A 21 -5.81 9.49 -8.60
N SER A 22 -6.21 8.72 -9.61
CA SER A 22 -7.47 8.86 -10.33
C SER A 22 -8.53 7.88 -9.80
N PRO A 23 -9.83 8.21 -9.91
CA PRO A 23 -10.92 7.33 -9.44
C PRO A 23 -11.17 6.13 -10.36
N GLY A 24 -10.56 6.10 -11.55
CA GLY A 24 -10.90 5.15 -12.62
C GLY A 24 -12.11 5.61 -13.43
N ARG A 25 -12.45 4.84 -14.47
CA ARG A 25 -13.59 5.13 -15.35
C ARG A 25 -14.93 4.75 -14.73
N ASP A 26 -14.93 3.68 -13.96
CA ASP A 26 -16.13 3.12 -13.34
C ASP A 26 -16.20 3.58 -11.88
N PRO A 27 -17.31 4.23 -11.43
CA PRO A 27 -17.45 4.68 -10.06
C PRO A 27 -17.37 3.54 -9.03
N GLU A 28 -17.62 2.30 -9.43
CA GLU A 28 -17.50 1.14 -8.54
C GLU A 28 -16.09 0.96 -7.97
N TYR A 29 -15.02 1.39 -8.67
CA TYR A 29 -13.66 1.34 -8.12
C TYR A 29 -13.52 2.17 -6.84
N VAL A 30 -14.17 3.33 -6.79
CA VAL A 30 -14.17 4.18 -5.60
C VAL A 30 -14.90 3.48 -4.46
N GLU A 31 -16.06 2.89 -4.71
CA GLU A 31 -16.80 2.17 -3.68
C GLU A 31 -16.04 0.94 -3.17
N MET A 32 -15.37 0.19 -4.04
CA MET A 32 -14.51 -0.93 -3.64
C MET A 32 -13.31 -0.47 -2.81
N ALA A 33 -12.72 0.70 -3.10
CA ALA A 33 -11.67 1.28 -2.26
C ALA A 33 -12.19 1.66 -0.87
N LYS A 34 -13.41 2.19 -0.77
CA LYS A 34 -14.08 2.45 0.51
C LYS A 34 -14.41 1.14 1.25
N ASP A 35 -14.84 0.09 0.54
CA ASP A 35 -15.05 -1.24 1.13
C ASP A 35 -13.79 -1.77 1.78
N LEU A 36 -12.63 -1.62 1.12
CA LEU A 36 -11.35 -1.97 1.74
C LEU A 36 -11.11 -1.17 3.02
N GLY A 37 -11.33 0.15 2.99
CA GLY A 37 -11.19 0.99 4.19
C GLY A 37 -12.10 0.56 5.35
N ARG A 38 -13.37 0.26 5.07
CA ARG A 38 -14.32 -0.27 6.07
C ARG A 38 -13.86 -1.61 6.63
N GLU A 39 -13.34 -2.49 5.80
CA GLU A 39 -12.91 -3.84 6.17
C GLU A 39 -11.59 -3.82 6.97
N MET A 40 -10.72 -2.83 6.72
CA MET A 40 -9.55 -2.52 7.56
C MET A 40 -9.96 -1.99 8.94
N LEU A 41 -10.93 -1.08 9.01
CA LEU A 41 -11.45 -0.55 10.28
C LEU A 41 -12.02 -1.65 11.18
N LYS A 42 -12.80 -2.58 10.62
CA LYS A 42 -13.34 -3.74 11.36
C LYS A 42 -12.25 -4.60 12.01
N ARG A 43 -11.06 -4.65 11.41
CA ARG A 43 -9.89 -5.40 11.93
C ARG A 43 -8.95 -4.54 12.79
N ASN A 44 -9.28 -3.28 13.05
CA ASN A 44 -8.40 -2.32 13.73
C ASN A 44 -7.05 -2.13 13.01
N TYR A 45 -7.06 -2.05 11.68
CA TYR A 45 -5.86 -1.82 10.86
C TYR A 45 -5.74 -0.36 10.43
N GLY A 46 -4.51 0.16 10.52
CA GLY A 46 -4.15 1.48 10.08
C GLY A 46 -3.73 1.49 8.61
N LEU A 47 -3.84 2.67 7.98
CA LEU A 47 -3.44 2.91 6.60
C LEU A 47 -2.12 3.66 6.55
N VAL A 48 -1.19 3.16 5.74
CA VAL A 48 -0.07 3.92 5.19
C VAL A 48 -0.33 4.08 3.70
N TYR A 49 -0.18 5.27 3.14
CA TYR A 49 -0.44 5.47 1.71
C TYR A 49 0.36 6.63 1.13
N GLY A 50 0.18 6.85 -0.18
CA GLY A 50 0.93 7.82 -0.95
C GLY A 50 0.64 9.30 -0.67
N GLY A 51 -0.34 9.61 0.19
CA GLY A 51 -0.64 10.97 0.60
C GLY A 51 -1.58 11.75 -0.32
N GLY A 52 -2.09 11.21 -1.42
CA GLY A 52 -3.03 11.96 -2.29
C GLY A 52 -4.40 12.21 -1.64
N SER A 53 -5.10 13.29 -2.00
CA SER A 53 -6.46 13.59 -1.54
C SER A 53 -7.55 13.24 -2.56
N TYR A 54 -7.18 12.76 -3.75
CA TYR A 54 -8.10 12.47 -4.86
C TYR A 54 -8.10 11.00 -5.26
N GLY A 55 -9.08 10.61 -6.08
CA GLY A 55 -9.20 9.27 -6.64
C GLY A 55 -9.35 8.18 -5.59
N LEU A 56 -8.75 7.02 -5.86
CA LEU A 56 -8.80 5.88 -4.92
C LEU A 56 -8.02 6.17 -3.64
N MET A 57 -6.93 6.94 -3.73
CA MET A 57 -6.12 7.38 -2.59
C MET A 57 -6.95 8.19 -1.59
N GLY A 58 -7.65 9.22 -2.06
CA GLY A 58 -8.53 10.03 -1.22
C GLY A 58 -9.67 9.21 -0.62
N ALA A 59 -10.31 8.36 -1.44
CA ALA A 59 -11.46 7.57 -1.02
C ALA A 59 -11.17 6.63 0.15
N ILE A 60 -10.07 5.87 0.10
CA ILE A 60 -9.71 4.96 1.20
C ILE A 60 -9.22 5.72 2.43
N ALA A 61 -8.42 6.77 2.25
CA ALA A 61 -7.90 7.58 3.35
C ALA A 61 -9.01 8.26 4.13
N GLN A 62 -9.94 8.93 3.43
CA GLN A 62 -11.10 9.57 4.05
C GLN A 62 -11.99 8.55 4.76
N THR A 63 -12.27 7.40 4.13
CA THR A 63 -13.12 6.35 4.75
C THR A 63 -12.55 5.86 6.07
N ILE A 64 -11.24 5.61 6.13
CA ILE A 64 -10.59 5.14 7.36
C ILE A 64 -10.53 6.26 8.40
N HIS A 65 -10.21 7.48 7.99
CA HIS A 65 -10.12 8.63 8.89
C HIS A 65 -11.48 8.96 9.53
N GLU A 66 -12.55 9.07 8.73
CA GLU A 66 -13.92 9.31 9.19
C GLU A 66 -14.43 8.19 10.11
N GLY A 67 -13.97 6.96 9.89
CA GLY A 67 -14.25 5.82 10.78
C GLY A 67 -13.43 5.81 12.08
N GLY A 68 -12.64 6.85 12.36
CA GLY A 68 -11.79 6.97 13.55
C GLY A 68 -10.51 6.12 13.49
N GLY A 69 -10.17 5.57 12.32
CA GLY A 69 -8.96 4.80 12.09
C GLY A 69 -7.72 5.67 11.89
N LYS A 70 -6.55 5.07 12.07
CA LYS A 70 -5.28 5.76 11.87
C LYS A 70 -4.90 5.76 10.39
N VAL A 71 -4.59 6.94 9.84
CA VAL A 71 -4.08 7.11 8.48
C VAL A 71 -2.79 7.90 8.51
N ILE A 72 -1.79 7.45 7.75
CA ILE A 72 -0.49 8.09 7.57
C ILE A 72 -0.21 8.22 6.07
N GLY A 73 -0.26 9.44 5.54
CA GLY A 73 0.15 9.78 4.19
C GLY A 73 1.63 10.13 4.14
N VAL A 74 2.40 9.49 3.26
CA VAL A 74 3.81 9.81 3.02
C VAL A 74 3.95 10.48 1.65
N ILE A 75 4.31 11.77 1.65
CA ILE A 75 4.28 12.59 0.45
C ILE A 75 5.63 13.32 0.24
N PRO A 76 6.19 13.30 -0.97
CA PRO A 76 7.36 14.13 -1.28
C PRO A 76 6.98 15.61 -1.30
N GLU A 77 7.88 16.48 -0.83
CA GLU A 77 7.70 17.94 -0.85
C GLU A 77 7.29 18.45 -2.25
N ALA A 78 7.92 17.90 -3.30
CA ALA A 78 7.65 18.28 -4.69
C ALA A 78 6.22 17.99 -5.18
N LEU A 79 5.53 17.01 -4.58
CA LEU A 79 4.18 16.60 -4.98
C LEU A 79 3.09 17.16 -4.06
N LYS A 80 3.46 17.72 -2.90
CA LYS A 80 2.52 18.15 -1.86
C LYS A 80 1.40 19.03 -2.40
N LYS A 81 1.74 20.11 -3.11
CA LYS A 81 0.74 21.05 -3.64
C LYS A 81 -0.15 20.47 -4.74
N ILE A 82 0.32 19.43 -5.44
CA ILE A 82 -0.40 18.83 -6.57
C ILE A 82 -1.36 17.75 -6.07
N GLU A 83 -0.88 16.88 -5.18
CA GLU A 83 -1.61 15.72 -4.66
C GLU A 83 -2.45 16.04 -3.42
N ARG A 84 -2.15 17.15 -2.73
CA ARG A 84 -2.91 17.71 -1.60
C ARG A 84 -3.09 19.22 -1.76
N PRO A 85 -3.92 19.67 -2.71
CA PRO A 85 -4.31 21.06 -2.75
C PRO A 85 -4.98 21.47 -1.42
N GLU A 86 -4.87 22.74 -1.06
CA GLU A 86 -5.54 23.27 0.13
C GLU A 86 -7.05 23.10 -0.04
N LEU A 87 -7.68 22.48 0.97
CA LEU A 87 -9.13 22.41 1.07
C LEU A 87 -9.58 23.82 1.47
N GLY A 88 -10.20 24.55 0.55
CA GLY A 88 -10.55 25.96 0.79
C GLY A 88 -11.31 26.17 2.11
N GLY A 89 -11.12 27.34 2.74
CA GLY A 89 -11.62 27.62 4.09
C GLY A 89 -10.55 27.33 5.16
N ASP A 90 -10.99 27.02 6.39
CA ASP A 90 -10.10 26.72 7.53
C ASP A 90 -9.79 25.20 7.68
N VAL A 91 -10.28 24.36 6.77
CA VAL A 91 -10.16 22.89 6.85
C VAL A 91 -8.77 22.43 6.40
N LYS A 92 -8.09 21.65 7.23
CA LYS A 92 -6.76 21.13 6.89
C LYS A 92 -6.85 19.71 6.33
N ASN A 93 -5.91 19.36 5.45
CA ASN A 93 -5.86 18.03 4.83
C ASN A 93 -5.73 16.89 5.87
N ASP A 94 -5.05 17.13 7.00
CA ASP A 94 -4.88 16.15 8.07
C ASP A 94 -6.15 15.89 8.88
N GLU A 95 -7.08 16.83 8.91
CA GLU A 95 -8.42 16.69 9.51
C GLU A 95 -9.38 15.86 8.64
N VAL A 96 -9.00 15.56 7.40
CA VAL A 96 -9.84 14.81 6.43
C VAL A 96 -9.20 13.49 6.04
N PHE A 97 -7.88 13.47 5.85
CA PHE A 97 -7.14 12.32 5.32
C PHE A 97 -6.11 11.76 6.33
N GLY A 98 -6.11 12.25 7.57
CA GLY A 98 -5.17 11.86 8.61
C GLY A 98 -3.75 12.37 8.41
N GLU A 99 -2.84 11.84 9.22
CA GLU A 99 -1.49 12.39 9.41
C GLU A 99 -0.70 12.44 8.11
N GLU A 100 0.16 13.45 8.02
CA GLU A 100 1.04 13.67 6.87
C GLU A 100 2.50 13.61 7.31
N ILE A 101 3.31 12.83 6.59
CA ILE A 101 4.76 12.85 6.70
C ILE A 101 5.33 13.32 5.37
N VAL A 102 5.92 14.52 5.39
CA VAL A 102 6.59 15.08 4.21
C VAL A 102 8.02 14.60 4.15
N VAL A 103 8.44 14.11 2.98
CA VAL A 103 9.79 13.59 2.74
C VAL A 103 10.48 14.30 1.58
N LYS A 104 11.80 14.17 1.51
CA LYS A 104 12.62 14.87 0.50
C LYS A 104 12.38 14.37 -0.92
N ASP A 105 12.27 13.05 -1.12
CA ASP A 105 12.29 12.43 -2.44
C ASP A 105 11.50 11.11 -2.48
N MET A 106 11.28 10.59 -3.69
CA MET A 106 10.51 9.36 -3.95
C MET A 106 11.14 8.11 -3.34
N HIS A 107 12.47 8.02 -3.29
CA HIS A 107 13.14 6.87 -2.68
C HIS A 107 12.91 6.83 -1.17
N THR A 108 13.10 7.97 -0.49
CA THR A 108 12.80 8.11 0.94
C THR A 108 11.33 7.83 1.23
N ARG A 109 10.42 8.26 0.35
CA ARG A 109 8.98 7.98 0.45
C ARG A 109 8.70 6.48 0.47
N LYS A 110 9.15 5.75 -0.56
CA LYS A 110 8.89 4.29 -0.67
C LYS A 110 9.56 3.50 0.45
N ALA A 111 10.79 3.85 0.81
CA ALA A 111 11.50 3.25 1.93
C ALA A 111 10.75 3.44 3.26
N LEU A 112 10.23 4.64 3.51
CA LEU A 112 9.45 4.92 4.72
C LEU A 112 8.11 4.18 4.72
N MET A 113 7.39 4.16 3.60
CA MET A 113 6.14 3.42 3.46
C MET A 113 6.33 1.92 3.71
N ASN A 114 7.42 1.33 3.23
CA ASN A 114 7.77 -0.05 3.60
C ASN A 114 8.07 -0.15 5.09
N LYS A 115 8.86 0.74 5.68
CA LYS A 115 9.22 0.67 7.11
C LYS A 115 8.00 0.73 8.04
N LEU A 116 6.98 1.50 7.68
CA LEU A 116 5.81 1.77 8.52
C LEU A 116 4.74 0.67 8.48
N CYS A 117 4.80 -0.29 7.55
CA CYS A 117 3.74 -1.28 7.38
C CYS A 117 4.15 -2.71 7.72
N ASP A 118 3.13 -3.54 7.96
CA ASP A 118 3.19 -4.98 8.13
C ASP A 118 2.90 -5.73 6.82
N GLY A 119 2.44 -5.03 5.77
CA GLY A 119 2.20 -5.57 4.45
C GLY A 119 1.62 -4.57 3.46
N PHE A 120 1.35 -5.06 2.26
CA PHE A 120 0.99 -4.24 1.10
C PHE A 120 -0.31 -4.73 0.47
N ILE A 121 -1.17 -3.79 0.07
CA ILE A 121 -2.31 -4.05 -0.81
C ILE A 121 -2.21 -3.10 -2.00
N THR A 122 -2.33 -3.63 -3.21
CA THR A 122 -2.36 -2.82 -4.43
C THR A 122 -3.76 -2.83 -5.01
N MET A 123 -4.36 -1.65 -5.18
CA MET A 123 -5.62 -1.43 -5.90
C MET A 123 -5.32 -0.92 -7.32
N PRO A 124 -6.33 -0.83 -8.22
CA PRO A 124 -6.13 -0.30 -9.56
C PRO A 124 -5.43 1.06 -9.60
N GLY A 125 -4.52 1.25 -10.56
CA GLY A 125 -3.70 2.44 -10.66
C GLY A 125 -2.79 2.45 -11.88
N GLY A 126 -2.17 3.59 -12.16
CA GLY A 126 -1.31 3.77 -13.33
C GLY A 126 0.12 3.26 -13.13
N TYR A 127 1.05 3.81 -13.92
CA TYR A 127 2.46 3.43 -13.86
C TYR A 127 3.09 3.58 -12.47
N GLY A 128 2.76 4.64 -11.73
CA GLY A 128 3.29 4.84 -10.38
C GLY A 128 2.92 3.70 -9.43
N THR A 129 1.65 3.27 -9.46
CA THR A 129 1.17 2.13 -8.67
C THR A 129 1.86 0.82 -9.08
N MET A 130 2.13 0.62 -10.38
CA MET A 130 2.83 -0.57 -10.87
C MET A 130 4.30 -0.56 -10.49
N GLU A 131 4.95 0.60 -10.50
CA GLU A 131 6.34 0.76 -10.05
C GLU A 131 6.48 0.39 -8.57
N GLU A 132 5.59 0.90 -7.72
CA GLU A 132 5.55 0.60 -6.29
C GLU A 132 5.33 -0.91 -6.02
N LEU A 133 4.37 -1.52 -6.73
CA LEU A 133 4.07 -2.96 -6.63
C LEU A 133 5.26 -3.83 -7.05
N LEU A 134 5.88 -3.55 -8.20
CA LEU A 134 6.99 -4.36 -8.70
C LEU A 134 8.23 -4.20 -7.82
N GLU A 135 8.46 -3.01 -7.25
CA GLU A 135 9.57 -2.79 -6.31
C GLU A 135 9.43 -3.65 -5.06
N ILE A 136 8.28 -3.63 -4.38
CA ILE A 136 8.10 -4.43 -3.15
C ILE A 136 8.03 -5.94 -3.45
N THR A 137 7.57 -6.32 -4.64
CA THR A 137 7.61 -7.73 -5.08
C THR A 137 9.05 -8.18 -5.25
N THR A 138 9.87 -7.35 -5.90
CA THR A 138 11.30 -7.60 -6.07
C THR A 138 12.01 -7.68 -4.71
N TRP A 139 11.68 -6.80 -3.77
CA TRP A 139 12.23 -6.82 -2.41
C TRP A 139 11.85 -8.09 -1.66
N SER A 140 10.61 -8.57 -1.80
CA SER A 140 10.19 -9.86 -1.26
C SER A 140 10.99 -11.02 -1.88
N GLN A 141 11.18 -11.02 -3.21
CA GLN A 141 11.97 -12.05 -3.90
C GLN A 141 13.43 -12.08 -3.43
N LEU A 142 13.98 -10.90 -3.09
CA LEU A 142 15.32 -10.75 -2.54
C LEU A 142 15.40 -11.01 -1.03
N SER A 143 14.29 -11.36 -0.35
CA SER A 143 14.24 -11.51 1.12
C SER A 143 14.59 -10.24 1.90
N ILE A 144 14.40 -9.05 1.30
CA ILE A 144 14.51 -7.78 2.02
C ILE A 144 13.34 -7.63 3.02
N HIS A 145 12.19 -8.22 2.71
CA HIS A 145 11.08 -8.40 3.65
C HIS A 145 10.33 -9.71 3.37
N THR A 146 9.49 -10.11 4.32
CA THR A 146 8.60 -11.28 4.23
C THR A 146 7.12 -10.92 4.36
N LYS A 147 6.81 -9.62 4.23
CA LYS A 147 5.46 -9.05 4.40
C LYS A 147 4.52 -9.48 3.27
N PRO A 148 3.20 -9.59 3.53
CA PRO A 148 2.21 -9.90 2.49
C PRO A 148 2.21 -8.89 1.34
N VAL A 149 2.07 -9.40 0.12
CA VAL A 149 1.93 -8.60 -1.11
C VAL A 149 0.62 -8.97 -1.78
N MET A 150 -0.39 -8.14 -1.58
CA MET A 150 -1.75 -8.43 -2.03
C MET A 150 -2.13 -7.60 -3.26
N LEU A 151 -2.87 -8.21 -4.17
CA LEU A 151 -3.57 -7.54 -5.26
C LEU A 151 -5.06 -7.54 -4.96
N PHE A 152 -5.67 -6.36 -4.81
CA PHE A 152 -7.11 -6.24 -4.79
C PHE A 152 -7.61 -6.17 -6.24
N ASN A 153 -7.93 -7.34 -6.81
CA ASN A 153 -8.33 -7.55 -8.20
C ASN A 153 -9.76 -7.07 -8.49
N MET A 154 -9.99 -5.78 -8.25
CA MET A 154 -11.26 -5.11 -8.48
C MET A 154 -11.67 -5.29 -9.94
N LYS A 155 -12.81 -5.94 -10.18
CA LYS A 155 -13.39 -6.15 -11.52
C LYS A 155 -12.42 -6.81 -12.52
N GLY A 156 -11.48 -7.62 -12.04
CA GLY A 156 -10.48 -8.27 -12.91
C GLY A 156 -9.41 -7.32 -13.46
N TYR A 157 -9.16 -6.18 -12.80
CA TYR A 157 -8.16 -5.20 -13.25
C TYR A 157 -6.75 -5.80 -13.44
N PHE A 158 -6.36 -6.75 -12.57
CA PHE A 158 -5.03 -7.36 -12.59
C PHE A 158 -4.94 -8.64 -13.43
N GLU A 159 -5.99 -9.06 -14.14
CA GLU A 159 -5.98 -10.29 -14.95
C GLU A 159 -4.84 -10.32 -15.97
N PHE A 160 -4.57 -9.20 -16.64
CA PHE A 160 -3.48 -9.14 -17.61
C PHE A 160 -2.10 -9.15 -16.97
N LEU A 161 -1.96 -8.57 -15.78
CA LEU A 161 -0.70 -8.64 -15.02
C LEU A 161 -0.43 -10.07 -14.56
N LEU A 162 -1.45 -10.75 -14.02
CA LEU A 162 -1.35 -12.13 -13.58
C LEU A 162 -0.96 -13.05 -14.75
N LYS A 163 -1.60 -12.90 -15.91
CA LYS A 163 -1.22 -13.62 -17.14
C LYS A 163 0.20 -13.33 -17.60
N PHE A 164 0.65 -12.07 -17.49
CA PHE A 164 2.04 -11.72 -17.81
C PHE A 164 3.02 -12.44 -16.89
N ILE A 165 2.71 -12.51 -15.58
CA ILE A 165 3.55 -13.22 -14.60
C ILE A 165 3.56 -14.73 -14.89
N GLU A 166 2.40 -15.32 -15.20
CA GLU A 166 2.30 -16.72 -15.64
C GLU A 166 3.22 -17.00 -16.84
N HIS A 167 3.15 -16.15 -17.87
CA HIS A 167 4.02 -16.26 -19.03
C HIS A 167 5.51 -16.11 -18.67
N ALA A 168 5.87 -15.16 -17.81
CA ALA A 168 7.26 -14.98 -17.37
C ALA A 168 7.79 -16.19 -16.58
N ILE A 169 6.91 -16.95 -15.91
CA ILE A 169 7.26 -18.22 -15.24
C ILE A 169 7.47 -19.33 -16.27
N GLU A 170 6.60 -19.43 -17.27
CA GLU A 170 6.74 -20.38 -18.38
C GLU A 170 8.07 -20.17 -19.12
N GLU A 171 8.41 -18.92 -19.41
CA GLU A 171 9.66 -18.50 -20.05
C GLU A 171 10.88 -18.49 -19.09
N LYS A 172 10.71 -18.91 -17.84
CA LYS A 172 11.77 -19.03 -16.82
C LYS A 172 12.50 -17.73 -16.47
N PHE A 173 11.89 -16.58 -16.70
CA PHE A 173 12.34 -15.29 -16.17
C PHE A 173 11.95 -15.09 -14.70
N VAL A 174 10.82 -15.69 -14.29
CA VAL A 174 10.32 -15.72 -12.92
C VAL A 174 10.40 -17.17 -12.43
N VAL A 175 10.91 -17.39 -11.21
CA VAL A 175 11.03 -18.74 -10.65
C VAL A 175 9.68 -19.21 -10.13
N ASP A 176 9.34 -20.50 -10.33
CA ASP A 176 8.01 -21.04 -10.07
C ASP A 176 7.47 -20.74 -8.64
N TRP A 177 8.32 -20.70 -7.61
CA TRP A 177 7.88 -20.36 -6.24
C TRP A 177 7.59 -18.87 -6.03
N SER A 178 8.18 -17.99 -6.84
CA SER A 178 8.00 -16.53 -6.74
C SER A 178 6.66 -16.07 -7.30
N ALA A 179 5.96 -16.91 -8.06
CA ALA A 179 4.55 -16.73 -8.43
C ALA A 179 3.65 -16.47 -7.21
N GLY A 180 3.97 -17.12 -6.07
CA GLY A 180 3.25 -16.96 -4.81
C GLY A 180 3.59 -15.70 -4.02
N VAL A 181 4.47 -14.81 -4.53
CA VAL A 181 4.76 -13.53 -3.86
C VAL A 181 3.52 -12.65 -3.88
N MET A 182 2.92 -12.44 -5.06
CA MET A 182 1.68 -11.69 -5.21
C MET A 182 0.48 -12.60 -5.01
N VAL A 183 -0.44 -12.21 -4.12
CA VAL A 183 -1.68 -12.96 -3.87
C VAL A 183 -2.88 -12.07 -4.19
N ALA A 184 -3.72 -12.52 -5.12
CA ALA A 184 -4.91 -11.78 -5.53
C ALA A 184 -6.16 -12.15 -4.70
N GLY A 185 -7.02 -11.17 -4.43
CA GLY A 185 -8.38 -11.34 -3.95
C GLY A 185 -9.33 -10.36 -4.64
N SER A 186 -10.58 -10.74 -4.83
CA SER A 186 -11.56 -9.99 -5.63
C SER A 186 -12.54 -9.17 -4.77
N THR A 187 -12.53 -9.37 -3.45
CA THR A 187 -13.30 -8.58 -2.48
C THR A 187 -12.39 -8.08 -1.35
N ALA A 188 -12.77 -6.98 -0.70
CA ALA A 188 -12.03 -6.44 0.43
C ALA A 188 -11.82 -7.47 1.56
N GLN A 189 -12.87 -8.25 1.85
CA GLN A 189 -12.82 -9.31 2.86
C GLN A 189 -11.83 -10.41 2.43
N GLU A 190 -11.93 -10.92 1.21
CA GLU A 190 -11.05 -11.97 0.71
C GLU A 190 -9.57 -11.53 0.72
N VAL A 191 -9.29 -10.28 0.32
CA VAL A 191 -7.93 -9.72 0.34
C VAL A 191 -7.38 -9.73 1.77
N LEU A 192 -8.15 -9.26 2.75
CA LEU A 192 -7.68 -9.20 4.13
C LEU A 192 -7.65 -10.57 4.81
N ASP A 193 -8.54 -11.50 4.46
CA ASP A 193 -8.49 -12.87 4.95
C ASP A 193 -7.22 -13.59 4.44
N LYS A 194 -6.88 -13.40 3.17
CA LYS A 194 -5.63 -13.92 2.58
C LYS A 194 -4.39 -13.23 3.15
N PHE A 195 -4.48 -11.93 3.46
CA PHE A 195 -3.40 -11.17 4.12
C PHE A 195 -3.02 -11.80 5.47
N GLU A 196 -4.00 -12.23 6.27
CA GLU A 196 -3.75 -12.82 7.61
C GLU A 196 -3.05 -14.18 7.56
N VAL A 197 -3.38 -15.00 6.56
CA VAL A 197 -2.83 -16.35 6.43
C VAL A 197 -1.65 -16.44 5.46
N TYR A 198 -1.20 -15.28 4.95
CA TYR A 198 -0.10 -15.19 4.00
C TYR A 198 1.16 -15.86 4.55
N LYS A 199 1.84 -16.61 3.68
CA LYS A 199 3.14 -17.21 3.98
C LYS A 199 4.12 -16.76 2.91
N PRO A 200 5.25 -16.15 3.29
CA PRO A 200 6.27 -15.76 2.33
C PRO A 200 6.75 -17.01 1.59
N PRO A 201 6.88 -16.95 0.26
CA PRO A 201 7.38 -18.10 -0.48
C PRO A 201 8.88 -18.29 -0.18
N LYS A 202 9.36 -19.53 -0.34
CA LYS A 202 10.76 -19.87 -0.03
C LYS A 202 11.71 -19.12 -0.97
N SER A 203 12.61 -18.31 -0.43
CA SER A 203 13.58 -17.57 -1.23
C SER A 203 14.58 -18.47 -1.95
N ARG A 204 15.04 -18.05 -3.15
CA ARG A 204 16.18 -18.65 -3.87
C ARG A 204 17.50 -18.42 -3.14
N PHE A 205 17.58 -17.36 -2.33
CA PHE A 205 18.78 -16.97 -1.59
C PHE A 205 18.41 -16.64 -0.14
N GLU A 206 19.06 -17.27 0.84
CA GLU A 206 18.99 -16.85 2.25
C GLU A 206 19.86 -15.59 2.45
N LEU A 207 19.50 -14.48 1.77
CA LEU A 207 20.27 -13.25 1.83
C LEU A 207 20.06 -12.57 3.18
N LYS A 208 21.15 -12.40 3.92
CA LYS A 208 21.19 -11.62 5.14
C LYS A 208 21.63 -10.20 4.81
N TRP A 209 20.67 -9.34 4.50
CA TRP A 209 20.92 -7.93 4.14
C TRP A 209 21.47 -7.10 5.31
N HIS A 210 21.32 -7.56 6.56
CA HIS A 210 21.81 -6.86 7.76
C HIS A 210 23.24 -7.21 8.17
N ASP A 211 23.87 -8.22 7.55
CA ASP A 211 25.22 -8.70 7.91
C ASP A 211 26.33 -8.14 7.01
N VAL A 212 26.02 -7.25 6.07
CA VAL A 212 27.01 -6.66 5.18
C VAL A 212 27.63 -5.42 5.84
N GLU A 213 28.68 -5.64 6.65
CA GLU A 213 29.57 -4.57 7.07
C GLU A 213 30.08 -3.82 5.83
N THR A 214 29.73 -2.54 5.73
CA THR A 214 30.15 -1.66 4.64
C THR A 214 31.64 -1.37 4.80
N LYS A 215 32.51 -2.24 4.25
CA LYS A 215 33.89 -1.85 3.95
C LYS A 215 33.87 -0.93 2.74
N GLN A 216 33.46 0.32 2.93
CA GLN A 216 33.75 1.38 1.99
C GLN A 216 35.23 1.76 2.12
N ASN A 217 36.09 1.07 1.37
CA ASN A 217 37.38 1.63 0.99
C ASN A 217 37.21 2.19 -0.42
N PHE A 218 36.86 3.47 -0.51
CA PHE A 218 37.07 4.22 -1.74
C PHE A 218 38.54 4.69 -1.73
N VAL A 219 39.30 4.26 -2.75
CA VAL A 219 40.55 4.92 -3.16
C VAL A 219 40.19 5.94 -4.23
#